data_AF-A0A1S3JRL0-F1
#
_entry.id   AF-A0A1S3JRL0-F1
#
_cell.length_a   1.000
_cell.length_b   1.000
_cell.length_c   1.000
_cell.angle_alpha   90.00
_cell.angle_beta   90.00
_cell.angle_gamma   90.00
#
_symmetry.space_group_name_H-M   'P 1'
#
loop_
_entity.id
_entity.type
_entity.pdbx_description
1 polymer ?
#
loop_
_entity_poly.entity_id
_entity_poly.type
_entity_poly.pdbx_seq_one_letter_code
_entity_poly.pdbx_strand_id
1 'polypeptide(L)'
;MKSALASVLVITVFWSAQVHCLPPIHLNISGPDHGCTCPKYESCATEMSQKLLDVSNKFHTQISTMQTLLMQETLARQMLENKFTGLEKKMTEAIQKLSATVSSQQQNITILNDFMATLNKWTLVFKAVAGGGEDMYQLWSSDRTLNENIPQAKSLTSSLKVHYKSHLVNNWKNEKIKYVKVAFYKGGVERIVLIFDATGSDKMSWFDKGRLISSPYSDIDTASQSTSGYYFSIQGFVRPPYARHFHINKSHNGCSNDIGWIAVINKPGCAYEAFDRYPAFLYAPGHNAVVFSRRRFLFFYIIYSVNEVPWVSFTSLIISFNF
;
A
#
# COMPACT_ATOMS: atom_id res chain seq x y z
N MET A 1 -36.87 -16.68 32.93
CA MET A 1 -37.92 -16.07 33.77
C MET A 1 -38.83 -17.17 34.29
N LYS A 2 -38.52 -17.66 35.49
CA LYS A 2 -39.34 -18.58 36.28
C LYS A 2 -40.08 -17.72 37.31
N SER A 3 -41.33 -17.36 37.05
CA SER A 3 -42.36 -16.95 38.03
C SER A 3 -43.50 -16.27 37.29
N ALA A 4 -44.74 -16.54 37.71
CA ALA A 4 -46.00 -15.93 37.26
C ALA A 4 -46.84 -16.76 36.27
N LEU A 5 -47.16 -18.00 36.64
CA LEU A 5 -48.42 -18.66 36.25
C LEU A 5 -48.94 -19.45 37.45
N ALA A 6 -49.33 -18.72 38.50
CA ALA A 6 -50.02 -19.27 39.65
C ALA A 6 -50.98 -18.21 40.18
N SER A 7 -52.10 -18.01 39.48
CA SER A 7 -53.29 -17.32 39.97
C SER A 7 -54.41 -17.53 38.95
N VAL A 8 -55.63 -17.82 39.44
CA VAL A 8 -56.90 -17.93 38.69
C VAL A 8 -57.04 -19.28 37.97
N LEU A 9 -57.92 -20.24 38.31
CA LEU A 9 -59.20 -20.21 39.03
C LEU A 9 -59.45 -21.66 39.53
N VAL A 10 -59.37 -21.92 40.84
CA VAL A 10 -59.89 -23.19 41.40
C VAL A 10 -61.38 -22.98 41.63
N ILE A 11 -62.21 -23.37 40.66
CA ILE A 11 -63.63 -23.63 40.94
C ILE A 11 -63.67 -25.05 41.51
N THR A 12 -63.51 -25.17 42.82
CA THR A 12 -64.03 -26.32 43.55
C THR A 12 -65.55 -26.32 43.39
N VAL A 13 -66.06 -27.20 42.54
CA VAL A 13 -67.47 -27.58 42.56
C VAL A 13 -67.69 -28.38 43.84
N PHE A 14 -68.02 -27.69 44.93
CA PHE A 14 -68.61 -28.33 46.09
C PHE A 14 -70.03 -28.74 45.68
N TRP A 15 -70.24 -30.04 45.55
CA TRP A 15 -71.57 -30.63 45.52
C TRP A 15 -72.13 -30.56 46.95
N SER A 16 -72.70 -29.42 47.35
CA SER A 16 -73.57 -29.35 48.52
C SER A 16 -75.00 -29.12 48.05
N ALA A 17 -75.77 -30.20 48.01
CA ALA A 17 -77.22 -30.13 47.99
C ALA A 17 -77.69 -29.54 49.32
N GLN A 18 -77.76 -28.22 49.40
CA GLN A 18 -78.42 -27.50 50.49
C GLN A 18 -79.08 -26.25 49.91
N VAL A 19 -80.20 -26.51 49.23
CA VAL A 19 -81.18 -25.48 48.89
C VAL A 19 -81.74 -24.95 50.22
N HIS A 20 -81.21 -23.83 50.68
CA HIS A 20 -81.88 -23.03 51.72
C HIS A 20 -83.10 -22.38 51.06
N CYS A 21 -84.27 -22.95 51.32
CA CYS A 21 -85.53 -22.24 51.13
C CYS A 21 -85.52 -20.98 52.00
N LEU A 22 -85.80 -19.82 51.41
CA LEU A 22 -86.23 -18.65 52.18
C LEU A 22 -87.46 -19.02 53.03
N PRO A 23 -87.58 -18.52 54.27
CA PRO A 23 -88.51 -19.09 55.25
C PRO A 23 -89.97 -18.82 54.87
N PRO A 24 -90.88 -19.79 55.07
CA PRO A 24 -92.31 -19.58 54.93
C PRO A 24 -92.86 -18.82 56.14
N ILE A 25 -93.80 -17.91 55.88
CA ILE A 25 -94.68 -17.36 56.91
C ILE A 25 -95.50 -18.54 57.46
N HIS A 26 -95.34 -18.85 58.75
CA HIS A 26 -96.09 -19.89 59.44
C HIS A 26 -97.59 -19.56 59.46
N LEU A 27 -98.40 -20.33 58.72
CA LEU A 27 -99.78 -20.60 59.07
C LEU A 27 -99.93 -22.12 59.26
N ASN A 28 -100.27 -22.46 60.50
CA ASN A 28 -100.34 -23.81 61.04
C ASN A 28 -101.65 -24.48 60.60
N ILE A 29 -101.59 -25.43 59.66
CA ILE A 29 -102.68 -26.40 59.44
C ILE A 29 -102.07 -27.79 59.24
N SER A 30 -102.43 -28.69 60.14
CA SER A 30 -102.10 -30.11 60.17
C SER A 30 -102.89 -30.90 59.11
N GLY A 31 -102.19 -31.63 58.24
CA GLY A 31 -102.76 -32.61 57.31
C GLY A 31 -101.64 -33.33 56.55
N PRO A 32 -101.80 -34.61 56.17
CA PRO A 32 -100.74 -35.37 55.56
C PRO A 32 -100.61 -35.00 54.07
N ASP A 33 -99.38 -35.17 53.59
CA ASP A 33 -99.03 -35.48 52.21
C ASP A 33 -98.53 -34.33 51.31
N HIS A 34 -97.63 -34.78 50.43
CA HIS A 34 -97.17 -34.17 49.18
C HIS A 34 -95.96 -33.23 49.25
N GLY A 35 -94.80 -33.80 48.92
CA GLY A 35 -93.68 -33.04 48.37
C GLY A 35 -94.16 -32.26 47.14
N CYS A 36 -94.40 -30.98 47.31
CA CYS A 36 -94.66 -30.07 46.19
C CYS A 36 -93.34 -29.80 45.47
N THR A 37 -93.01 -30.61 44.45
CA THR A 37 -92.16 -30.11 43.38
C THR A 37 -92.94 -28.99 42.69
N CYS A 38 -92.39 -27.78 42.68
CA CYS A 38 -92.94 -26.70 41.87
C CYS A 38 -92.33 -26.86 40.47
N PRO A 39 -93.07 -27.39 39.47
CA PRO A 39 -92.48 -27.78 38.19
C PRO A 39 -91.87 -26.57 37.43
N LYS A 40 -92.38 -25.37 37.73
CA LYS A 40 -91.85 -24.10 37.20
C LYS A 40 -90.46 -23.74 37.77
N TYR A 41 -90.18 -24.06 39.03
CA TYR A 41 -88.89 -23.75 39.67
C TYR A 41 -87.79 -24.69 39.19
N GLU A 42 -88.08 -25.99 39.13
CA GLU A 42 -87.14 -27.03 38.68
C GLU A 42 -86.77 -26.85 37.19
N SER A 43 -87.76 -26.47 36.36
CA SER A 43 -87.53 -26.08 34.97
C SER A 43 -86.62 -24.85 34.83
N CYS A 44 -86.87 -23.79 35.63
CA CYS A 44 -86.05 -22.57 35.62
C CYS A 44 -84.60 -22.82 36.09
N ALA A 45 -84.42 -23.62 37.16
CA ALA A 45 -83.09 -23.99 37.66
C ALA A 45 -82.30 -24.82 36.63
N THR A 46 -82.98 -25.72 35.92
CA THR A 46 -82.37 -26.53 34.83
C THR A 46 -81.98 -25.65 33.64
N GLU A 47 -82.83 -24.69 33.25
CA GLU A 47 -82.53 -23.73 32.17
C GLU A 47 -81.32 -22.84 32.51
N MET A 48 -81.24 -22.34 33.74
CA MET A 48 -80.13 -21.50 34.19
C MET A 48 -78.81 -22.29 34.27
N SER A 49 -78.88 -23.53 34.76
CA SER A 49 -77.74 -24.46 34.78
C SER A 49 -77.23 -24.75 33.37
N GLN A 50 -78.12 -24.99 32.41
CA GLN A 50 -77.75 -25.22 31.01
C GLN A 50 -77.12 -23.97 30.37
N LYS A 51 -77.64 -22.78 30.65
CA LYS A 51 -77.05 -21.50 30.22
C LYS A 51 -75.66 -21.29 30.80
N LEU A 52 -75.46 -21.59 32.09
CA LEU A 52 -74.15 -21.52 32.75
C LEU A 52 -73.16 -22.53 32.13
N LEU A 53 -73.62 -23.74 31.81
CA LEU A 53 -72.80 -24.76 31.14
C LEU A 53 -72.39 -24.32 29.73
N ASP A 54 -73.32 -23.75 28.95
CA ASP A 54 -73.02 -23.20 27.61
C ASP A 54 -72.00 -22.05 27.68
N VAL A 55 -72.15 -21.15 28.65
CA VAL A 55 -71.18 -20.07 28.91
C VAL A 55 -69.82 -20.63 29.31
N SER A 56 -69.79 -21.63 30.20
CA SER A 56 -68.55 -22.30 30.63
C SER A 56 -67.83 -22.97 29.44
N ASN A 57 -68.58 -23.65 28.58
CA ASN A 57 -68.02 -24.30 27.39
C ASN A 57 -67.47 -23.29 26.37
N LYS A 58 -68.17 -22.15 26.19
CA LYS A 58 -67.68 -21.04 25.36
C LYS A 58 -66.38 -20.45 25.91
N PHE A 59 -66.28 -20.22 27.22
CA PHE A 59 -65.04 -19.77 27.86
C PHE A 59 -63.91 -20.77 27.70
N HIS A 60 -64.16 -22.06 27.91
CA HIS A 60 -63.15 -23.10 27.76
C HIS A 60 -62.60 -23.16 26.32
N THR A 61 -63.49 -23.04 25.33
CA THR A 61 -63.12 -22.99 23.90
C THR A 61 -62.25 -21.77 23.58
N GLN A 62 -62.61 -20.60 24.10
CA GLN A 62 -61.81 -19.38 23.94
C GLN A 62 -60.43 -19.50 24.58
N ILE A 63 -60.34 -20.08 25.79
CA ILE A 63 -59.06 -20.32 26.49
C ILE A 63 -58.17 -21.25 25.66
N SER A 64 -58.72 -22.36 25.14
CA SER A 64 -57.97 -23.30 24.29
C SER A 64 -57.45 -22.63 23.01
N THR A 65 -58.25 -21.76 22.40
CA THR A 65 -57.86 -21.00 21.21
C THR A 65 -56.74 -20.01 21.53
N MET A 66 -56.84 -19.28 22.64
CA MET A 66 -55.78 -18.36 23.10
C MET A 66 -54.47 -19.10 23.40
N GLN A 67 -54.52 -20.26 24.03
CA GLN A 67 -53.34 -21.09 24.29
C GLN A 67 -52.65 -21.52 22.98
N THR A 68 -53.44 -21.91 21.98
CA THR A 68 -52.91 -22.32 20.67
C THR A 68 -52.25 -21.15 19.94
N LEU A 69 -52.87 -19.96 19.95
CA LEU A 69 -52.31 -18.75 19.34
C LEU A 69 -51.01 -18.32 20.04
N LEU A 70 -50.98 -18.36 21.37
CA LEU A 70 -49.78 -18.04 22.16
C LEU A 70 -48.62 -19.01 21.83
N MET A 71 -48.92 -20.30 21.67
CA MET A 71 -47.93 -21.31 21.28
C MET A 71 -47.36 -21.02 19.88
N GLN A 72 -48.22 -20.66 18.91
CA GLN A 72 -47.80 -20.30 17.55
C GLN A 72 -46.93 -19.03 17.54
N GLU A 73 -47.31 -18.00 18.29
CA GLU A 73 -46.54 -16.77 18.39
C GLU A 73 -45.15 -17.02 19.02
N THR A 74 -45.10 -17.87 20.04
CA THR A 74 -43.83 -18.26 20.68
C THR A 74 -42.90 -18.98 19.70
N LEU A 75 -43.44 -19.89 18.88
CA LEU A 75 -42.67 -20.61 17.87
C LEU A 75 -42.18 -19.66 16.76
N ALA A 76 -43.01 -18.72 16.34
CA ALA A 76 -42.64 -17.69 15.37
C ALA A 76 -41.51 -16.78 15.89
N ARG A 77 -41.58 -16.37 17.16
CA ARG A 77 -40.51 -15.59 17.83
C ARG A 77 -39.20 -16.37 17.87
N GLN A 78 -39.24 -17.65 18.23
CA GLN A 78 -38.05 -18.50 18.25
C GLN A 78 -37.42 -18.67 16.86
N MET A 79 -38.25 -18.84 15.82
CA MET A 79 -37.76 -18.88 14.44
C MET A 79 -37.10 -17.57 14.01
N LEU A 80 -37.63 -16.43 14.46
CA LEU A 80 -37.06 -15.11 14.20
C LEU A 80 -35.72 -14.92 14.91
N GLU A 81 -35.60 -15.31 16.18
CA GLU A 81 -34.35 -15.27 16.95
C GLU A 81 -33.26 -16.16 16.32
N ASN A 82 -33.62 -17.35 15.85
CA ASN A 82 -32.70 -18.23 15.13
C ASN A 82 -32.22 -17.62 13.80
N LYS A 83 -33.09 -16.89 13.09
CA LYS A 83 -32.69 -16.16 11.88
C LYS A 83 -31.76 -14.99 12.21
N PHE A 84 -32.05 -14.25 13.27
CA PHE A 84 -31.26 -13.10 13.70
C PHE A 84 -29.85 -13.52 14.11
N THR A 85 -29.72 -14.55 14.95
CA THR A 85 -28.42 -15.12 15.35
C THR A 85 -27.63 -15.65 14.14
N GLY A 86 -28.29 -16.26 13.16
CA GLY A 86 -27.67 -16.66 11.89
C GLY A 86 -27.12 -15.48 11.07
N LEU A 87 -27.83 -14.34 11.06
CA LEU A 87 -27.39 -13.11 10.42
C LEU A 87 -26.20 -12.48 11.16
N GLU A 88 -26.24 -12.41 12.49
CA GLU A 88 -25.14 -11.90 13.31
C GLU A 88 -23.84 -12.69 13.08
N LYS A 89 -23.94 -14.02 12.99
CA LYS A 89 -22.80 -14.87 12.68
C LYS A 89 -22.21 -14.55 11.29
N LYS A 90 -23.05 -14.46 10.26
CA LYS A 90 -22.62 -14.09 8.90
C LYS A 90 -21.98 -12.70 8.86
N MET A 91 -22.52 -11.75 9.61
CA MET A 91 -21.97 -10.40 9.71
C MET A 91 -20.58 -10.40 10.35
N THR A 92 -20.41 -11.18 11.42
CA THR A 92 -19.12 -11.31 12.12
C THR A 92 -18.05 -11.95 11.23
N GLU A 93 -18.41 -13.00 10.50
CA GLU A 93 -17.51 -13.65 9.53
C GLU A 93 -17.11 -12.69 8.40
N ALA A 94 -18.03 -11.86 7.91
CA ALA A 94 -17.74 -10.85 6.90
C ALA A 94 -16.80 -9.76 7.42
N ILE A 95 -17.02 -9.27 8.64
CA ILE A 95 -16.14 -8.30 9.31
C ILE A 95 -14.72 -8.85 9.46
N GLN A 96 -14.60 -10.12 9.87
CA GLN A 96 -13.29 -10.76 10.03
C GLN A 96 -12.55 -10.89 8.71
N LYS A 97 -13.24 -11.29 7.63
CA LYS A 97 -12.66 -11.36 6.27
C LYS A 97 -12.20 -9.98 5.77
N LEU A 98 -13.01 -8.94 6.01
CA LEU A 98 -12.66 -7.57 5.63
C LEU A 98 -11.43 -7.08 6.40
N SER A 99 -11.38 -7.30 7.71
CA SER A 99 -10.24 -6.93 8.56
C SER A 99 -8.93 -7.58 8.12
N ALA A 100 -8.96 -8.87 7.77
CA ALA A 100 -7.80 -9.58 7.24
C ALA A 100 -7.31 -8.99 5.90
N THR A 101 -8.25 -8.61 5.02
CA THR A 101 -7.95 -7.97 3.73
C THR A 101 -7.35 -6.58 3.90
N VAL A 102 -7.89 -5.78 4.82
CA VAL A 102 -7.35 -4.45 5.12
C VAL A 102 -5.94 -4.56 5.70
N SER A 103 -5.70 -5.52 6.59
CA SER A 103 -4.39 -5.76 7.18
C SER A 103 -3.33 -6.16 6.15
N SER A 104 -3.68 -7.04 5.20
CA SER A 104 -2.76 -7.45 4.13
C SER A 104 -2.46 -6.30 3.16
N GLN A 105 -3.46 -5.47 2.83
CA GLN A 105 -3.25 -4.27 2.01
C GLN A 105 -2.36 -3.25 2.72
N GLN A 106 -2.51 -3.04 4.02
CA GLN A 106 -1.67 -2.14 4.81
C GLN A 106 -0.20 -2.61 4.85
N GLN A 107 0.02 -3.91 4.95
CA GLN A 107 1.37 -4.49 4.89
C GLN A 107 2.02 -4.25 3.52
N ASN A 108 1.27 -4.44 2.43
CA ASN A 108 1.76 -4.16 1.07
C ASN A 108 2.13 -2.69 0.87
N ILE A 109 1.33 -1.75 1.41
CA ILE A 109 1.64 -0.31 1.38
C ILE A 109 2.94 -0.01 2.15
N THR A 110 3.14 -0.66 3.30
CA THR A 110 4.35 -0.48 4.11
C THR A 110 5.60 -0.98 3.37
N ILE A 111 5.53 -2.18 2.77
CA ILE A 111 6.61 -2.74 1.95
C ILE A 111 6.93 -1.80 0.77
N LEU A 112 5.90 -1.24 0.12
CA LEU A 112 6.09 -0.32 -1.00
C LEU A 112 6.71 1.00 -0.54
N ASN A 113 6.31 1.53 0.62
CA ASN A 113 6.93 2.73 1.21
C ASN A 113 8.38 2.49 1.61
N ASP A 114 8.71 1.34 2.18
CA ASP A 114 10.09 0.97 2.51
C ASP A 114 10.92 0.78 1.23
N PHE A 115 10.37 0.17 0.19
CA PHE A 115 11.01 0.08 -1.12
C PHE A 115 11.28 1.47 -1.71
N MET A 116 10.28 2.36 -1.69
CA MET A 116 10.44 3.75 -2.12
C MET A 116 11.46 4.50 -1.25
N ALA A 117 11.51 4.26 0.06
CA ALA A 117 12.51 4.82 0.96
C ALA A 117 13.93 4.30 0.65
N THR A 118 14.08 3.05 0.19
CA THR A 118 15.37 2.52 -0.28
C THR A 118 15.79 3.08 -1.64
N LEU A 119 14.83 3.38 -2.53
CA LEU A 119 15.07 4.13 -3.77
C LEU A 119 15.44 5.60 -3.50
N ASN A 120 14.97 6.17 -2.39
CA ASN A 120 15.21 7.56 -1.96
C ASN A 120 16.57 7.80 -1.26
N LYS A 121 17.48 6.82 -1.20
CA LYS A 121 18.84 7.00 -0.63
C LYS A 121 19.80 7.81 -1.51
N TRP A 122 19.44 8.02 -2.76
CA TRP A 122 20.25 8.69 -3.76
C TRP A 122 19.82 10.16 -3.94
N THR A 123 20.68 11.09 -3.57
CA THR A 123 20.47 12.54 -3.71
C THR A 123 21.06 13.02 -5.04
N LEU A 124 20.22 13.56 -5.93
CA LEU A 124 20.69 14.19 -7.16
C LEU A 124 21.41 15.50 -6.82
N VAL A 125 22.68 15.59 -7.23
CA VAL A 125 23.49 16.79 -6.99
C VAL A 125 24.03 17.43 -8.24
N PHE A 126 24.01 16.71 -9.35
CA PHE A 126 24.40 17.27 -10.63
C PHE A 126 23.71 16.60 -11.80
N LYS A 127 23.24 17.41 -12.73
CA LYS A 127 22.68 17.00 -14.01
C LYS A 127 23.34 17.82 -15.09
N ALA A 128 23.93 17.14 -16.06
CA ALA A 128 24.43 17.73 -17.28
C ALA A 128 23.58 17.27 -18.47
N VAL A 129 23.21 18.22 -19.32
CA VAL A 129 22.35 18.01 -20.49
C VAL A 129 23.17 18.18 -21.75
N ALA A 130 23.10 17.21 -22.66
CA ALA A 130 23.87 17.28 -23.89
C ALA A 130 23.38 18.46 -24.73
N GLY A 131 24.28 19.35 -25.14
CA GLY A 131 23.95 20.57 -25.86
C GLY A 131 23.20 21.62 -25.04
N GLY A 132 23.23 21.50 -23.70
CA GLY A 132 22.61 22.45 -22.78
C GLY A 132 23.32 23.81 -22.70
N GLY A 133 24.39 24.01 -23.47
CA GLY A 133 25.28 25.17 -23.34
C GLY A 133 26.19 25.02 -22.11
N GLU A 134 27.13 25.94 -21.91
CA GLU A 134 28.06 25.96 -20.77
C GLU A 134 29.05 24.78 -20.69
N ASP A 135 30.23 25.05 -20.13
CA ASP A 135 31.25 24.04 -19.89
C ASP A 135 30.92 23.24 -18.61
N MET A 136 30.67 21.93 -18.78
CA MET A 136 30.29 21.04 -17.67
C MET A 136 31.38 20.92 -16.61
N TYR A 137 32.66 20.94 -17.00
CA TYR A 137 33.78 20.81 -16.07
C TYR A 137 33.92 22.08 -15.23
N GLN A 138 33.80 23.26 -15.85
CA GLN A 138 33.79 24.54 -15.14
C GLN A 138 32.60 24.63 -14.18
N LEU A 139 31.41 24.21 -14.61
CA LEU A 139 30.25 24.17 -13.73
C LEU A 139 30.48 23.24 -12.53
N TRP A 140 31.00 22.03 -12.74
CA TRP A 140 31.27 21.07 -11.67
C TRP A 140 32.34 21.58 -10.70
N SER A 141 33.49 22.01 -11.22
CA SER A 141 34.68 22.36 -10.43
C SER A 141 34.55 23.66 -9.64
N SER A 142 33.85 24.66 -10.18
CA SER A 142 33.62 25.94 -9.50
C SER A 142 32.77 25.79 -8.23
N ASP A 143 32.59 26.88 -7.47
CA ASP A 143 31.68 26.91 -6.32
C ASP A 143 30.27 27.41 -6.70
N ARG A 144 30.03 27.67 -7.99
CA ARG A 144 28.72 28.09 -8.47
C ARG A 144 27.71 26.95 -8.34
N THR A 145 26.49 27.28 -7.92
CA THR A 145 25.33 26.39 -7.96
C THR A 145 24.40 26.80 -9.09
N LEU A 146 23.51 25.90 -9.51
CA LEU A 146 22.67 26.14 -10.68
C LEU A 146 21.31 25.45 -10.56
N ASN A 147 20.24 26.22 -10.76
CA ASN A 147 18.85 25.74 -10.85
C ASN A 147 18.35 25.00 -9.59
N GLU A 148 18.85 25.34 -8.40
CA GLU A 148 18.48 24.65 -7.15
C GLU A 148 17.01 24.82 -6.76
N ASN A 149 16.44 25.98 -7.08
CA ASN A 149 15.05 26.34 -6.80
C ASN A 149 14.11 25.99 -7.96
N ILE A 150 14.57 25.22 -8.95
CA ILE A 150 13.76 24.80 -10.11
C ILE A 150 13.55 23.28 -10.04
N PRO A 151 12.43 22.80 -9.48
CA PRO A 151 12.16 21.35 -9.35
C PRO A 151 12.27 20.59 -10.67
N GLN A 152 11.82 21.19 -11.78
CA GLN A 152 11.87 20.59 -13.12
C GLN A 152 13.31 20.39 -13.62
N ALA A 153 14.27 21.20 -13.15
CA ALA A 153 15.68 21.01 -13.51
C ALA A 153 16.23 19.72 -12.91
N LYS A 154 15.72 19.30 -11.75
CA LYS A 154 16.07 18.05 -11.06
C LYS A 154 15.37 16.82 -11.66
N SER A 155 14.36 17.01 -12.49
CA SER A 155 13.62 15.91 -13.12
C SER A 155 14.50 15.13 -14.10
N LEU A 156 14.38 13.80 -14.06
CA LEU A 156 14.99 12.88 -15.03
C LEU A 156 14.22 12.81 -16.35
N THR A 157 13.04 13.44 -16.43
CA THR A 157 12.22 13.49 -17.64
C THR A 157 12.72 14.58 -18.61
N SER A 158 12.45 14.39 -19.90
CA SER A 158 12.91 15.29 -20.99
C SER A 158 12.21 16.66 -21.03
N SER A 159 11.36 16.96 -20.04
CA SER A 159 10.51 18.15 -19.99
C SER A 159 11.31 19.45 -19.89
N LEU A 160 12.40 19.47 -19.10
CA LEU A 160 13.32 20.61 -19.01
C LEU A 160 14.78 20.17 -19.18
N LYS A 161 15.39 20.64 -20.28
CA LYS A 161 16.74 20.29 -20.74
C LYS A 161 17.78 21.32 -20.29
N VAL A 162 17.86 21.57 -19.00
CA VAL A 162 18.85 22.47 -18.39
C VAL A 162 19.75 21.71 -17.42
N HIS A 163 20.98 22.20 -17.25
CA HIS A 163 21.90 21.71 -16.22
C HIS A 163 21.35 21.99 -14.82
N TYR A 164 21.82 21.23 -13.84
CA TYR A 164 21.57 21.49 -12.43
C TYR A 164 22.81 21.15 -11.62
N LYS A 165 23.09 21.96 -10.59
CA LYS A 165 24.15 21.71 -9.62
C LYS A 165 23.70 22.16 -8.23
N SER A 166 23.76 21.23 -7.29
CA SER A 166 23.46 21.49 -5.89
C SER A 166 24.64 22.11 -5.15
N HIS A 167 24.35 22.95 -4.15
CA HIS A 167 25.33 23.44 -3.16
C HIS A 167 26.03 22.30 -2.42
N LEU A 168 25.40 21.13 -2.28
CA LEU A 168 25.97 19.96 -1.59
C LEU A 168 27.28 19.49 -2.23
N VAL A 169 27.47 19.70 -3.54
CA VAL A 169 28.75 19.40 -4.22
C VAL A 169 29.90 20.23 -3.63
N ASN A 170 29.64 21.47 -3.25
CA ASN A 170 30.66 22.36 -2.67
C ASN A 170 30.93 22.02 -1.20
N ASN A 171 29.98 21.37 -0.53
CA ASN A 171 30.08 20.93 0.86
C ASN A 171 30.59 19.48 1.01
N TRP A 172 31.13 18.89 -0.06
CA TRP A 172 31.46 17.45 -0.20
C TRP A 172 32.05 16.79 1.05
N LYS A 173 33.06 17.42 1.67
CA LYS A 173 33.76 16.88 2.85
C LYS A 173 32.84 16.73 4.07
N ASN A 174 31.87 17.63 4.24
CA ASN A 174 30.95 17.63 5.36
C ASN A 174 29.74 16.72 5.11
N GLU A 175 29.39 16.48 3.84
CA GLU A 175 28.31 15.57 3.45
C GLU A 175 28.60 14.09 3.77
N LYS A 176 29.87 13.74 4.07
CA LYS A 176 30.29 12.35 4.39
C LYS A 176 29.80 11.34 3.34
N ILE A 177 29.91 11.72 2.07
CA ILE A 177 29.46 10.92 0.94
C ILE A 177 30.21 9.59 0.90
N LYS A 178 29.47 8.49 0.94
CA LYS A 178 30.03 7.13 0.88
C LYS A 178 30.08 6.62 -0.55
N TYR A 179 29.03 6.89 -1.34
CA TYR A 179 28.91 6.37 -2.70
C TYR A 179 28.52 7.46 -3.69
N VAL A 180 29.08 7.38 -4.89
CA VAL A 180 28.67 8.22 -6.01
C VAL A 180 28.24 7.34 -7.17
N LYS A 181 27.05 7.61 -7.69
CA LYS A 181 26.51 6.99 -8.90
C LYS A 181 26.61 7.97 -10.07
N VAL A 182 27.31 7.56 -11.12
CA VAL A 182 27.30 8.23 -12.41
C VAL A 182 26.35 7.48 -13.33
N ALA A 183 25.33 8.17 -13.85
CA ALA A 183 24.27 7.55 -14.63
C ALA A 183 24.00 8.29 -15.94
N PHE A 184 23.93 7.56 -17.04
CA PHE A 184 23.57 8.11 -18.35
C PHE A 184 22.13 7.71 -18.67
N TYR A 185 21.32 8.68 -19.09
CA TYR A 185 19.93 8.41 -19.47
C TYR A 185 19.65 8.72 -20.92
N LYS A 186 18.77 7.91 -21.52
CA LYS A 186 18.22 8.13 -22.86
C LYS A 186 16.72 7.84 -22.83
N GLY A 187 15.91 8.85 -23.14
CA GLY A 187 14.45 8.73 -23.12
C GLY A 187 13.88 8.44 -21.74
N GLY A 188 14.48 8.98 -20.67
CA GLY A 188 14.07 8.71 -19.29
C GLY A 188 14.53 7.36 -18.73
N VAL A 189 15.18 6.52 -19.53
CA VAL A 189 15.68 5.21 -19.12
C VAL A 189 17.18 5.29 -18.81
N GLU A 190 17.59 4.76 -17.67
CA GLU A 190 18.99 4.61 -17.24
C GLU A 190 19.69 3.56 -18.14
N ARG A 191 20.88 3.89 -18.68
CA ARG A 191 21.58 3.05 -19.68
C ARG A 191 22.99 2.62 -19.27
N ILE A 192 23.70 3.49 -18.57
CA ILE A 192 25.05 3.22 -18.07
C ILE A 192 25.07 3.68 -16.63
N VAL A 193 25.60 2.83 -15.75
CA VAL A 193 25.72 3.10 -14.32
C VAL A 193 27.11 2.73 -13.85
N LEU A 194 27.85 3.70 -13.32
CA LEU A 194 29.07 3.45 -12.56
C LEU A 194 28.84 3.83 -11.11
N ILE A 195 29.32 3.01 -10.19
CA ILE A 195 29.24 3.25 -8.75
C ILE A 195 30.67 3.34 -8.20
N PHE A 196 30.93 4.37 -7.42
CA PHE A 196 32.23 4.66 -6.84
C PHE A 196 32.16 4.70 -5.31
N ASP A 197 33.24 4.29 -4.65
CA ASP A 197 33.52 4.57 -3.25
C ASP A 197 34.07 6.00 -3.10
N ALA A 198 33.23 6.88 -2.57
CA ALA A 198 33.58 8.27 -2.32
C ALA A 198 34.10 8.52 -0.90
N THR A 199 34.27 7.48 -0.08
CA THR A 199 34.76 7.63 1.28
C THR A 199 36.13 8.31 1.30
N GLY A 200 36.25 9.39 2.07
CA GLY A 200 37.49 10.17 2.20
C GLY A 200 37.92 10.91 0.92
N SER A 201 37.07 10.99 -0.10
CA SER A 201 37.32 11.76 -1.32
C SER A 201 36.90 13.24 -1.18
N ASP A 202 37.24 14.04 -2.19
CA ASP A 202 36.69 15.38 -2.43
C ASP A 202 35.92 15.40 -3.77
N LYS A 203 35.27 16.53 -4.10
CA LYS A 203 34.46 16.68 -5.33
C LYS A 203 35.22 16.40 -6.63
N MET A 204 36.54 16.37 -6.64
CA MET A 204 37.39 16.11 -7.80
C MET A 204 38.04 14.71 -7.80
N SER A 205 38.23 14.08 -6.63
CA SER A 205 39.01 12.84 -6.48
C SER A 205 38.20 11.55 -6.35
N TRP A 206 36.86 11.60 -6.26
CA TRP A 206 36.01 10.40 -6.16
C TRP A 206 35.92 9.60 -7.47
N PHE A 207 36.08 10.26 -8.62
CA PHE A 207 35.99 9.62 -9.93
C PHE A 207 37.38 9.11 -10.33
N ASP A 208 37.73 7.95 -9.80
CA ASP A 208 39.04 7.32 -9.98
C ASP A 208 38.87 5.80 -10.14
N LYS A 209 39.81 5.14 -10.84
CA LYS A 209 39.76 3.69 -11.05
C LYS A 209 39.79 2.91 -9.74
N GLY A 210 40.64 3.29 -8.79
CA GLY A 210 40.78 2.60 -7.51
C GLY A 210 39.54 2.72 -6.62
N ARG A 211 38.63 3.64 -6.95
CA ARG A 211 37.36 3.86 -6.26
C ARG A 211 36.17 3.22 -6.98
N LEU A 212 36.36 2.65 -8.17
CA LEU A 212 35.27 2.05 -8.93
C LEU A 212 34.82 0.75 -8.26
N ILE A 213 33.55 0.70 -7.83
CA ILE A 213 32.92 -0.49 -7.22
C ILE A 213 32.22 -1.33 -8.29
N SER A 214 31.51 -0.66 -9.21
CA SER A 214 30.67 -1.34 -10.22
C SER A 214 30.66 -0.56 -11.52
N SER A 215 30.70 -1.29 -12.63
CA SER A 215 30.68 -0.78 -14.00
C SER A 215 30.01 -1.80 -14.92
N PRO A 216 29.34 -1.38 -16.02
CA PRO A 216 28.82 -2.31 -17.01
C PRO A 216 29.91 -2.86 -17.93
N TYR A 217 31.15 -2.37 -17.81
CA TYR A 217 32.25 -2.70 -18.72
C TYR A 217 33.13 -3.80 -18.14
N SER A 218 33.22 -4.94 -18.84
CA SER A 218 34.00 -6.10 -18.42
C SER A 218 35.51 -5.92 -18.55
N ASP A 219 35.97 -5.05 -19.45
CA ASP A 219 37.40 -4.83 -19.72
C ASP A 219 37.99 -3.59 -19.02
N ILE A 220 37.21 -2.92 -18.17
CA ILE A 220 37.65 -1.68 -17.48
C ILE A 220 38.68 -1.98 -16.37
N ASP A 221 38.53 -3.11 -15.68
CA ASP A 221 39.42 -3.50 -14.57
C ASP A 221 40.76 -4.00 -15.10
N THR A 222 40.75 -4.72 -16.21
CA THR A 222 41.97 -5.26 -16.86
C THR A 222 42.74 -4.23 -17.69
N ALA A 223 42.17 -3.03 -17.88
CA ALA A 223 42.84 -1.94 -18.58
C ALA A 223 44.12 -1.50 -17.87
N SER A 224 45.24 -1.52 -18.59
CA SER A 224 46.54 -1.12 -18.05
C SER A 224 46.59 0.38 -17.78
N GLN A 225 46.94 0.76 -16.57
CA GLN A 225 47.20 2.16 -16.20
C GLN A 225 48.57 2.64 -16.71
N SER A 226 49.44 1.73 -17.17
CA SER A 226 50.76 2.09 -17.71
C SER A 226 50.72 2.50 -19.19
N THR A 227 49.56 2.41 -19.84
CA THR A 227 49.42 2.83 -21.23
C THR A 227 49.54 4.35 -21.35
N SER A 228 50.27 4.81 -22.37
CA SER A 228 50.42 6.25 -22.64
C SER A 228 49.06 6.94 -22.78
N GLY A 229 48.90 8.05 -22.05
CA GLY A 229 47.68 8.84 -22.03
C GLY A 229 46.46 8.12 -21.45
N TYR A 230 46.67 7.25 -20.47
CA TYR A 230 45.60 6.71 -19.63
C TYR A 230 45.03 7.79 -18.70
N TYR A 231 43.70 7.93 -18.70
CA TYR A 231 42.94 8.83 -17.86
C TYR A 231 41.74 8.09 -17.28
N PHE A 232 41.57 8.25 -15.96
CA PHE A 232 40.36 7.93 -15.23
C PHE A 232 40.14 9.06 -14.21
N SER A 233 39.69 10.22 -14.68
CA SER A 233 39.54 11.39 -13.81
C SER A 233 38.53 12.41 -14.33
N ILE A 234 38.03 13.27 -13.42
CA ILE A 234 37.14 14.37 -13.77
C ILE A 234 37.82 15.39 -14.69
N GLN A 235 39.07 15.76 -14.38
CA GLN A 235 39.83 16.68 -15.23
C GLN A 235 40.08 16.07 -16.60
N GLY A 236 40.41 14.77 -16.65
CA GLY A 236 40.65 14.02 -17.87
C GLY A 236 41.82 14.58 -18.68
N PHE A 237 41.71 14.55 -20.01
CA PHE A 237 42.76 15.01 -20.92
C PHE A 237 42.50 16.44 -21.39
N VAL A 238 43.34 17.37 -20.94
CA VAL A 238 43.22 18.79 -21.29
C VAL A 238 44.55 19.29 -21.87
N ARG A 239 44.56 19.58 -23.16
CA ARG A 239 45.67 20.21 -23.88
C ARG A 239 45.11 20.88 -25.13
N PRO A 240 45.24 22.20 -25.34
CA PRO A 240 44.69 22.85 -26.53
C PRO A 240 45.09 22.13 -27.84
N PRO A 241 44.14 21.81 -28.75
CA PRO A 241 42.70 22.13 -28.70
C PRO A 241 41.83 21.13 -27.89
N TYR A 242 42.38 19.99 -27.47
CA TYR A 242 41.70 18.90 -26.77
C TYR A 242 41.23 19.25 -25.35
N ALA A 243 39.99 18.90 -25.04
CA ALA A 243 39.44 18.97 -23.69
C ALA A 243 38.39 17.85 -23.50
N ARG A 244 38.82 16.75 -22.87
CA ARG A 244 38.00 15.59 -22.52
C ARG A 244 37.92 15.49 -21.01
N HIS A 245 36.75 15.76 -20.45
CA HIS A 245 36.50 15.71 -19.02
C HIS A 245 35.72 14.46 -18.65
N PHE A 246 35.65 14.12 -17.35
CA PHE A 246 35.07 12.87 -16.86
C PHE A 246 35.48 11.71 -17.76
N HIS A 247 36.79 11.60 -17.98
CA HIS A 247 37.38 10.83 -19.06
C HIS A 247 37.84 9.50 -18.49
N ILE A 248 37.32 8.42 -19.08
CA ILE A 248 37.75 7.05 -18.84
C ILE A 248 38.19 6.47 -20.18
N ASN A 249 39.49 6.34 -20.39
CA ASN A 249 40.04 5.76 -21.61
C ASN A 249 40.99 4.61 -21.36
N LYS A 250 41.11 3.75 -22.37
CA LYS A 250 41.98 2.57 -22.38
C LYS A 250 43.36 2.90 -22.93
N SER A 251 43.41 3.71 -23.98
CA SER A 251 44.64 4.13 -24.64
C SER A 251 44.45 5.43 -25.40
N HIS A 252 45.53 6.21 -25.55
CA HIS A 252 45.55 7.44 -26.34
C HIS A 252 46.60 7.33 -27.46
N ASN A 253 46.16 6.94 -28.65
CA ASN A 253 47.03 6.68 -29.81
C ASN A 253 46.70 7.63 -30.99
N GLY A 254 46.23 8.84 -30.67
CA GLY A 254 45.76 9.84 -31.63
C GLY A 254 44.29 9.67 -32.00
N CYS A 255 43.70 10.70 -32.61
CA CYS A 255 42.24 10.79 -32.82
C CYS A 255 41.62 9.52 -33.47
N SER A 256 42.27 8.92 -34.47
CA SER A 256 41.73 7.74 -35.15
C SER A 256 41.76 6.46 -34.31
N ASN A 257 42.53 6.43 -33.22
CA ASN A 257 42.80 5.26 -32.39
C ASN A 257 42.60 5.55 -30.90
N ASP A 258 41.87 6.61 -30.56
CA ASP A 258 41.49 6.90 -29.18
C ASP A 258 40.45 5.87 -28.74
N ILE A 259 40.82 5.02 -27.79
CA ILE A 259 39.97 3.92 -27.30
C ILE A 259 39.58 4.24 -25.86
N GLY A 260 38.29 4.18 -25.56
CA GLY A 260 37.81 4.42 -24.22
C GLY A 260 36.38 4.00 -23.97
N TRP A 261 35.92 4.32 -22.76
CA TRP A 261 34.58 4.01 -22.30
C TRP A 261 33.72 5.23 -22.18
N ILE A 262 34.24 6.35 -21.67
CA ILE A 262 33.45 7.57 -21.41
C ILE A 262 34.31 8.81 -21.66
N ALA A 263 33.74 9.83 -22.31
CA ALA A 263 34.30 11.18 -22.34
C ALA A 263 33.21 12.25 -22.42
N VAL A 264 33.39 13.33 -21.66
CA VAL A 264 32.60 14.57 -21.79
C VAL A 264 33.38 15.55 -22.65
N ILE A 265 32.76 15.99 -23.74
CA ILE A 265 33.34 16.88 -24.73
C ILE A 265 32.66 18.24 -24.64
N ASN A 266 33.42 19.30 -24.38
CA ASN A 266 32.90 20.68 -24.34
C ASN A 266 33.26 21.50 -25.58
N LYS A 267 34.28 21.05 -26.32
CA LYS A 267 34.73 21.62 -27.58
C LYS A 267 35.46 20.54 -28.39
N PRO A 268 35.53 20.65 -29.72
CA PRO A 268 36.18 19.63 -30.54
C PRO A 268 37.70 19.82 -30.54
N GLY A 269 38.44 18.75 -30.26
CA GLY A 269 39.86 18.61 -30.59
C GLY A 269 40.12 17.58 -31.69
N CYS A 270 39.22 16.61 -31.85
CA CYS A 270 39.24 15.61 -32.93
C CYS A 270 37.98 15.68 -33.80
N ALA A 271 38.05 15.14 -35.03
CA ALA A 271 36.90 15.12 -35.95
C ALA A 271 35.66 14.39 -35.38
N TYR A 272 35.85 13.32 -34.60
CA TYR A 272 34.75 12.58 -33.97
C TYR A 272 34.09 13.35 -32.80
N GLU A 273 34.71 14.44 -32.35
CA GLU A 273 34.25 15.32 -31.28
C GLU A 273 33.49 16.54 -31.81
N ALA A 274 33.41 16.71 -33.12
CA ALA A 274 32.71 17.83 -33.75
C ALA A 274 31.19 17.66 -33.66
N PHE A 275 30.57 18.23 -32.63
CA PHE A 275 29.11 18.27 -32.43
C PHE A 275 28.54 19.67 -32.65
N ASP A 276 27.27 19.75 -33.04
CA ASP A 276 26.59 21.03 -33.29
C ASP A 276 26.31 21.82 -32.01
N ARG A 277 26.30 21.14 -30.85
CA ARG A 277 26.09 21.73 -29.51
C ARG A 277 26.86 20.94 -28.45
N TYR A 278 27.30 21.64 -27.42
CA TYR A 278 28.07 21.12 -26.29
C TYR A 278 27.35 21.38 -24.94
N PRO A 279 27.64 20.61 -23.87
CA PRO A 279 28.53 19.44 -23.85
C PRO A 279 27.98 18.26 -24.65
N ALA A 280 28.85 17.37 -25.11
CA ALA A 280 28.50 16.10 -25.73
C ALA A 280 29.10 14.94 -24.92
N PHE A 281 28.38 13.82 -24.89
CA PHE A 281 28.77 12.66 -24.09
C PHE A 281 29.10 11.49 -25.02
N LEU A 282 30.37 11.12 -25.07
CA LEU A 282 30.87 9.93 -25.74
C LEU A 282 30.87 8.76 -24.76
N TYR A 283 30.53 7.57 -25.28
CA TYR A 283 30.49 6.37 -24.47
C TYR A 283 30.67 5.09 -25.30
N ALA A 284 31.11 4.02 -24.66
CA ALA A 284 31.08 2.67 -25.20
C ALA A 284 29.67 2.06 -25.03
N PRO A 285 28.96 1.68 -26.11
CA PRO A 285 27.58 1.20 -26.03
C PRO A 285 27.43 -0.27 -25.62
N GLY A 286 28.51 -1.06 -25.71
CA GLY A 286 28.54 -2.45 -25.25
C GLY A 286 29.27 -2.59 -23.92
N HIS A 287 29.78 -3.78 -23.64
CA HIS A 287 30.48 -4.10 -22.39
C HIS A 287 32.00 -3.88 -22.47
N ASN A 288 32.55 -3.38 -23.59
CA ASN A 288 33.98 -3.20 -23.78
C ASN A 288 34.33 -1.80 -24.29
N ALA A 289 35.58 -1.38 -24.09
CA ALA A 289 36.08 -0.13 -24.66
C ALA A 289 35.96 -0.13 -26.18
N VAL A 290 35.70 1.05 -26.76
CA VAL A 290 35.58 1.21 -28.22
C VAL A 290 36.50 2.31 -28.72
N VAL A 291 36.87 2.25 -29.99
CA VAL A 291 37.41 3.41 -30.68
C VAL A 291 36.32 4.49 -30.68
N PHE A 292 36.65 5.66 -30.13
CA PHE A 292 35.69 6.76 -30.08
C PHE A 292 35.28 7.15 -31.50
N SER A 293 33.96 7.18 -31.69
CA SER A 293 33.32 7.60 -32.93
C SER A 293 32.19 8.56 -32.59
N ARG A 294 31.76 9.36 -33.57
CA ARG A 294 30.74 10.39 -33.36
C ARG A 294 29.40 9.74 -32.99
N ARG A 295 29.12 9.64 -31.68
CA ARG A 295 27.88 9.10 -31.09
C ARG A 295 27.51 9.95 -29.88
N ARG A 296 26.22 10.19 -29.62
CA ARG A 296 25.74 11.14 -28.59
C ARG A 296 24.66 10.52 -27.69
N PHE A 297 24.82 10.63 -26.38
CA PHE A 297 23.71 10.51 -25.41
C PHE A 297 23.05 11.87 -25.14
N LEU A 298 21.81 11.83 -24.62
CA LEU A 298 21.03 13.04 -24.35
C LEU A 298 21.30 13.63 -22.96
N PHE A 299 21.62 12.81 -21.95
CA PHE A 299 21.76 13.26 -20.56
C PHE A 299 22.82 12.48 -19.76
N PHE A 300 23.54 13.19 -18.89
CA PHE A 300 24.55 12.70 -17.95
C PHE A 300 24.21 13.18 -16.54
N TYR A 301 24.16 12.28 -15.55
CA TYR A 301 23.78 12.60 -14.19
C TYR A 301 24.83 12.12 -13.20
N ILE A 302 25.03 12.89 -12.13
CA ILE A 302 25.78 12.47 -10.96
C ILE A 302 24.85 12.58 -9.76
N ILE A 303 24.69 11.45 -9.09
CA ILE A 303 23.80 11.25 -7.96
C ILE A 303 24.66 10.66 -6.85
N TYR A 304 24.57 11.16 -5.62
CA TYR A 304 25.35 10.59 -4.50
C TYR A 304 24.46 9.90 -3.47
N SER A 305 25.04 9.01 -2.67
CA SER A 305 24.43 8.46 -1.46
C SER A 305 25.38 8.58 -0.28
N VAL A 306 24.83 9.00 0.86
CA VAL A 306 25.53 9.02 2.16
C VAL A 306 25.30 7.73 2.96
N ASN A 307 24.41 6.86 2.47
CA ASN A 307 24.01 5.60 3.10
C ASN A 307 24.56 4.40 2.33
N GLU A 308 24.67 3.24 3.01
CA GLU A 308 25.03 1.97 2.37
C GLU A 308 24.09 1.63 1.20
N VAL A 309 24.70 1.28 0.06
CA VAL A 309 23.98 0.73 -1.11
C VAL A 309 23.53 -0.67 -0.72
N PRO A 310 22.21 -0.95 -0.63
CA PRO A 310 21.77 -2.31 -0.37
C PRO A 310 22.11 -3.14 -1.61
N TRP A 311 23.05 -4.08 -1.48
CA TRP A 311 23.19 -5.19 -2.41
C TRP A 311 21.93 -6.05 -2.30
N VAL A 312 20.87 -5.71 -3.04
CA VAL A 312 19.75 -6.63 -3.18
C VAL A 312 20.06 -7.53 -4.36
N SER A 313 20.47 -8.75 -4.01
CA SER A 313 20.43 -9.90 -4.89
C SER A 313 19.15 -9.88 -5.75
N PHE A 314 19.28 -9.69 -7.05
CA PHE A 314 18.18 -9.65 -8.01
C PHE A 314 17.40 -10.98 -8.13
N THR A 315 17.75 -12.02 -7.36
CA THR A 315 17.14 -13.36 -7.47
C THR A 315 15.87 -13.55 -6.64
N SER A 316 15.49 -12.64 -5.76
CA SER A 316 14.37 -12.90 -4.84
C SER A 316 13.01 -12.29 -5.23
N LEU A 317 12.92 -11.53 -6.33
CA LEU A 317 11.67 -10.84 -6.70
C LEU A 317 10.83 -11.51 -7.81
N ILE A 318 11.21 -12.71 -8.27
CA ILE A 318 10.49 -13.42 -9.37
C ILE A 318 9.48 -14.48 -8.87
N ILE A 319 9.42 -14.80 -7.57
CA ILE A 319 8.60 -15.96 -7.12
C ILE A 319 7.15 -15.62 -6.72
N SER A 320 6.73 -14.35 -6.62
CA SER A 320 5.38 -14.02 -6.11
C SER A 320 4.40 -13.41 -7.11
N PHE A 321 4.60 -13.61 -8.42
CA PHE A 321 3.56 -13.36 -9.43
C PHE A 321 3.25 -14.65 -10.19
N ASN A 322 2.55 -15.56 -9.52
CA ASN A 322 1.69 -16.54 -10.18
C ASN A 322 0.30 -16.41 -9.53
N PHE A 323 -0.56 -15.63 -10.19
CA PHE A 323 -2.01 -15.81 -10.16
C PHE A 323 -2.40 -16.60 -11.40
#